data_AF-A0A4Q2Z6L9-F1
#
_entry.id   AF-A0A4Q2Z6L9-F1
#
_cell.length_a   1.000
_cell.length_b   1.000
_cell.length_c   1.000
_cell.angle_alpha   90.00
_cell.angle_beta   90.00
_cell.angle_gamma   90.00
#
_symmetry.space_group_name_H-M   'P 1'
#
loop_
_entity.id
_entity.type
_entity.pdbx_description
1 polymer ?
#
loop_
_entity_poly.entity_id
_entity_poly.type
_entity_poly.pdbx_seq_one_letter_code
_entity_poly.pdbx_strand_id
1 'polypeptide(L)'
;MQSTQPLQRTTDSHEGPDPHEDLTIAEHLETMRKCDEHRPGEVCFHAESGEQHWVEEDQLARFIREFGALHPSNYLAEHGTRWEDDLFNNA
;
A
#
# COMPACT_ATOMS: atom_id res chain seq x y z
N MET A 1 -14.62 25.68 -50.18
CA MET A 1 -14.28 24.33 -49.71
C MET A 1 -13.08 24.49 -48.78
N GLN A 2 -13.30 24.46 -47.46
CA GLN A 2 -12.24 24.67 -46.46
C GLN A 2 -11.77 23.32 -45.92
N SER A 3 -10.46 23.20 -45.79
CA SER A 3 -9.69 22.00 -45.51
C SER A 3 -9.89 21.48 -44.08
N THR A 4 -10.11 20.18 -43.98
CA THR A 4 -9.95 19.31 -42.80
C THR A 4 -8.50 19.23 -42.32
N GLN A 5 -8.26 19.34 -41.00
CA GLN A 5 -7.43 18.41 -40.18
C GLN A 5 -7.36 18.82 -38.68
N PRO A 6 -6.92 17.92 -37.76
CA PRO A 6 -7.61 17.58 -36.50
C PRO A 6 -6.85 18.07 -35.26
N LEU A 7 -7.51 18.15 -34.10
CA LEU A 7 -6.79 18.14 -32.82
C LEU A 7 -7.37 17.08 -31.89
N GLN A 8 -6.63 15.99 -31.81
CA GLN A 8 -6.70 15.01 -30.75
C GLN A 8 -6.58 15.74 -29.41
N ARG A 9 -7.60 15.62 -28.55
CA ARG A 9 -7.40 15.75 -27.12
C ARG A 9 -7.73 14.39 -26.53
N THR A 10 -6.71 13.54 -26.50
CA THR A 10 -6.61 12.42 -25.58
C THR A 10 -6.71 12.98 -24.17
N THR A 11 -7.93 13.13 -23.64
CA THR A 11 -8.10 12.91 -22.21
C THR A 11 -8.09 11.40 -22.07
N ASP A 12 -6.87 10.89 -21.90
CA ASP A 12 -6.61 9.67 -21.17
C ASP A 12 -7.37 9.79 -19.86
N SER A 13 -8.64 9.36 -19.86
CA SER A 13 -9.29 8.90 -18.66
C SER A 13 -8.52 7.65 -18.26
N HIS A 14 -7.39 7.84 -17.57
CA HIS A 14 -6.91 6.85 -16.62
C HIS A 14 -7.91 6.84 -15.46
N GLU A 15 -9.13 6.38 -15.75
CA GLU A 15 -10.16 6.01 -14.78
C GLU A 15 -10.20 4.48 -14.67
N GLY A 16 -9.07 3.83 -14.91
CA GLY A 16 -8.81 2.50 -14.39
C GLY A 16 -8.22 2.68 -13.00
N PRO A 17 -8.65 1.90 -12.00
CA PRO A 17 -8.00 1.92 -10.70
C PRO A 17 -6.49 1.74 -10.93
N ASP A 18 -5.68 2.60 -10.32
CA ASP A 18 -4.24 2.46 -10.28
C ASP A 18 -3.94 0.99 -9.92
N PRO A 19 -2.94 0.32 -10.51
CA PRO A 19 -2.69 -1.11 -10.27
C PRO A 19 -2.37 -1.45 -8.80
N HIS A 20 -2.26 -0.43 -7.95
CA HIS A 20 -2.11 -0.52 -6.50
C HIS A 20 -3.43 -0.38 -5.72
N GLU A 21 -4.54 -0.02 -6.38
CA GLU A 21 -5.88 0.15 -5.78
C GLU A 21 -6.67 -1.15 -5.59
N ASP A 22 -6.07 -2.31 -5.89
CA ASP A 22 -6.68 -3.63 -5.61
C ASP A 22 -5.88 -4.45 -4.60
N LEU A 23 -4.72 -3.95 -4.15
CA LEU A 23 -3.89 -4.70 -3.20
C LEU A 23 -4.49 -4.61 -1.79
N THR A 24 -4.65 -5.76 -1.17
CA THR A 24 -4.97 -5.83 0.26
C THR A 24 -3.77 -5.36 1.08
N ILE A 25 -4.02 -4.99 2.34
CA ILE A 25 -2.94 -4.56 3.25
C ILE A 25 -1.85 -5.63 3.39
N ALA A 26 -2.22 -6.92 3.40
CA ALA A 26 -1.27 -8.02 3.42
C ALA A 26 -0.38 -8.02 2.17
N GLU A 27 -0.95 -7.86 0.99
CA GLU A 27 -0.18 -7.81 -0.26
C GLU A 27 0.72 -6.58 -0.31
N HIS A 28 0.22 -5.42 0.15
CA HIS A 28 1.03 -4.22 0.31
C HIS A 28 2.25 -4.51 1.20
N LEU A 29 2.05 -5.11 2.37
CA LEU A 29 3.12 -5.51 3.28
C LEU A 29 4.13 -6.45 2.60
N GLU A 30 3.67 -7.43 1.82
CA GLU A 30 4.56 -8.29 1.05
C GLU A 30 5.40 -7.52 0.03
N THR A 31 4.85 -6.48 -0.61
CA THR A 31 5.61 -5.64 -1.56
C THR A 31 6.66 -4.76 -0.87
N MET A 32 6.40 -4.29 0.35
CA MET A 32 7.35 -3.47 1.13
C MET A 32 8.38 -4.30 1.89
N ARG A 33 8.13 -5.60 2.07
CA ARG A 33 9.04 -6.51 2.76
C ARG A 33 10.30 -6.71 1.92
N LYS A 34 11.38 -6.00 2.26
CA LYS A 34 12.70 -6.19 1.65
C LYS A 34 13.54 -7.16 2.48
N CYS A 35 13.64 -8.38 1.97
CA CYS A 35 14.26 -9.55 2.60
C CYS A 35 15.80 -9.58 2.56
N ASP A 36 16.50 -8.54 3.01
CA ASP A 36 17.96 -8.60 3.16
C ASP A 36 18.42 -8.62 4.62
N GLU A 37 17.68 -7.99 5.53
CA GLU A 37 18.07 -7.86 6.93
C GLU A 37 17.06 -8.58 7.84
N HIS A 38 17.53 -9.60 8.56
CA HIS A 38 16.71 -10.43 9.43
C HIS A 38 17.06 -10.18 10.89
N ARG A 39 16.05 -9.78 11.68
CA ARG A 39 16.13 -9.73 13.14
C ARG A 39 15.25 -10.84 13.73
N PRO A 40 15.72 -11.54 14.77
CA PRO A 40 14.95 -12.64 15.35
C PRO A 40 13.66 -12.09 15.98
N GLY A 41 12.51 -12.44 15.40
CA GLY A 41 11.19 -12.03 15.88
C GLY A 41 10.71 -10.69 15.33
N GLU A 42 11.42 -10.06 14.40
CA GLU A 42 11.02 -8.80 13.77
C GLU A 42 11.12 -8.90 12.24
N VAL A 43 10.18 -8.28 11.54
CA VAL A 43 10.12 -8.16 10.09
C VAL A 43 10.42 -6.72 9.68
N CYS A 44 11.34 -6.55 8.73
CA CYS A 44 11.70 -5.25 8.18
C CYS A 44 10.83 -4.90 6.97
N PHE A 45 10.28 -3.70 6.96
CA PHE A 45 9.54 -3.10 5.86
C PHE A 45 10.23 -1.82 5.40
N HIS A 46 10.36 -1.64 4.09
CA HIS A 46 10.77 -0.36 3.51
C HIS A 46 9.53 0.40 3.08
N ALA A 47 9.23 1.48 3.79
CA ALA A 47 8.20 2.43 3.39
C ALA A 47 8.60 3.13 2.08
N GLU A 48 7.62 3.64 1.34
CA GLU A 48 7.87 4.41 0.11
C GLU A 48 8.71 5.67 0.36
N SER A 49 8.66 6.22 1.58
CA SER A 49 9.51 7.31 2.05
C SER A 49 11.01 6.95 2.11
N GLY A 50 11.37 5.66 1.99
CA GLY A 50 12.72 5.15 2.14
C GLY A 50 13.13 4.84 3.60
N GLU A 51 12.19 4.97 4.53
CA GLU A 51 12.37 4.61 5.94
C GLU A 51 12.21 3.11 6.15
N GLN A 52 12.99 2.57 7.09
CA GLN A 52 12.92 1.16 7.48
C GLN A 52 12.15 1.04 8.78
N HIS A 53 11.08 0.26 8.75
CA HIS A 53 10.27 -0.03 9.92
C HIS A 53 10.44 -1.49 10.31
N TRP A 54 10.75 -1.72 11.58
CA TRP A 54 10.83 -3.05 12.16
C TRP A 54 9.54 -3.31 12.91
N VAL A 55 8.86 -4.41 12.59
CA VAL A 55 7.60 -4.78 13.22
C VAL A 55 7.75 -6.18 13.79
N GLU A 56 7.34 -6.39 15.04
CA GLU A 56 7.38 -7.72 15.66
C GLU A 56 6.54 -8.72 14.86
N GLU A 57 7.06 -9.92 14.65
CA GLU A 57 6.44 -10.95 13.81
C GLU A 57 5.06 -11.37 14.34
N ASP A 58 4.88 -11.38 15.67
CA ASP A 58 3.59 -11.69 16.32
C ASP A 58 2.57 -10.55 16.17
N GLN A 59 3.00 -9.29 16.28
CA GLN A 59 2.16 -8.11 16.02
C GLN A 59 1.73 -8.07 14.56
N LEU A 60 2.67 -8.26 13.63
CA LEU A 60 2.41 -8.34 12.20
C LEU A 60 1.42 -9.46 11.88
N ALA A 61 1.62 -10.66 12.45
CA ALA A 61 0.72 -11.79 12.21
C ALA A 61 -0.71 -11.52 12.72
N ARG A 62 -0.85 -10.86 13.88
CA ARG A 62 -2.15 -10.42 14.39
C ARG A 62 -2.78 -9.39 13.46
N PHE A 63 -2.02 -8.38 13.04
CA PHE A 63 -2.49 -7.32 12.17
C PHE A 63 -2.93 -7.85 10.80
N ILE A 64 -2.14 -8.71 10.17
CA ILE A 64 -2.50 -9.36 8.89
C ILE A 64 -3.75 -10.24 9.07
N ARG A 65 -3.89 -10.93 10.19
CA ARG A 65 -5.07 -11.76 10.46
C ARG A 65 -6.35 -10.93 10.64
N GLU A 66 -6.26 -9.75 11.25
CA GLU A 66 -7.40 -8.88 11.53
C GLU A 66 -7.74 -7.97 10.35
N PHE A 67 -6.73 -7.36 9.73
CA PHE A 67 -6.88 -6.30 8.72
C PHE A 67 -6.20 -6.61 7.39
N GLY A 68 -5.39 -7.67 7.30
CA GLY A 68 -4.60 -7.97 6.11
C GLY A 68 -5.43 -8.22 4.85
N ALA A 69 -6.68 -8.69 4.97
CA ALA A 69 -7.60 -8.87 3.85
C ALA A 69 -8.38 -7.60 3.48
N LEU A 70 -8.24 -6.52 4.26
CA LEU A 70 -8.88 -5.24 3.96
C LEU A 70 -8.06 -4.47 2.93
N HIS A 71 -8.75 -3.67 2.13
CA HIS A 71 -8.13 -2.67 1.29
C HIS A 71 -7.68 -1.47 2.15
N PRO A 72 -6.51 -0.83 1.88
CA PRO A 72 -6.04 0.35 2.60
C PRO A 72 -7.08 1.46 2.75
N SER A 73 -7.86 1.71 1.70
CA SER A 73 -8.94 2.72 1.72
C SER A 73 -10.07 2.35 2.67
N ASN A 74 -10.41 1.06 2.81
CA ASN A 74 -11.44 0.61 3.75
C ASN A 74 -10.96 0.79 5.18
N TYR A 75 -9.71 0.39 5.46
CA TYR A 75 -9.11 0.59 6.77
C TYR A 75 -9.11 2.08 7.16
N LEU A 76 -8.72 2.98 6.25
CA LEU A 76 -8.78 4.42 6.50
C LEU A 76 -10.20 4.92 6.76
N ALA A 77 -11.19 4.42 6.02
CA ALA A 77 -12.59 4.81 6.21
C ALA A 77 -13.17 4.32 7.55
N GLU A 78 -12.77 3.13 8.02
CA GLU A 78 -13.27 2.53 9.26
C GLU A 78 -12.54 3.03 10.51
N HIS A 79 -11.22 3.20 10.43
CA HIS A 79 -10.35 3.56 11.58
C HIS A 79 -9.98 5.04 11.62
N GLY A 80 -10.16 5.78 10.52
CA GLY A 80 -9.80 7.21 10.43
C GLY A 80 -8.30 7.47 10.39
N THR A 81 -7.47 6.42 10.28
CA THR A 81 -6.01 6.50 10.16
C THR A 81 -5.49 5.54 9.09
N ARG A 82 -4.26 5.77 8.59
CA ARG A 82 -3.62 4.86 7.64
C ARG A 82 -3.15 3.62 8.38
N TRP A 83 -3.28 2.46 7.73
CA TRP A 83 -2.83 1.18 8.29
C TRP A 83 -1.31 1.18 8.55
N GLU A 84 -0.53 1.90 7.73
CA GLU A 84 0.91 2.11 7.93
C GLU A 84 1.20 2.83 9.24
N ASP A 85 0.42 3.88 9.54
CA ASP A 85 0.59 4.67 10.76
C ASP A 85 0.26 3.80 11.99
N ASP A 86 -0.81 3.02 11.94
CA ASP A 86 -1.20 2.11 13.02
C ASP A 86 -0.16 1.01 13.24
N LEU A 87 0.35 0.39 12.18
CA LEU A 87 1.31 -0.71 12.27
C LEU A 87 2.72 -0.24 12.63
N PHE A 88 3.18 0.88 12.06
CA PHE A 88 4.56 1.36 12.20
C PHE A 88 4.77 2.37 13.33
N ASN A 89 3.77 3.16 13.75
CA ASN A 89 3.91 4.05 14.92
C ASN A 89 3.63 3.36 16.26
N ASN A 90 3.01 2.18 16.26
CA ASN A 90 2.84 1.37 17.49
C ASN A 90 3.96 0.33 17.69
N ALA A 91 5.00 0.33 16.86
CA ALA A 91 6.14 -0.58 16.93
C ALA A 91 7.36 0.06 17.64
#